data_AF-A0A3E0TVL8-F1
#
_entry.id   AF-A0A3E0TVL8-F1
#
_cell.length_a   1.000
_cell.length_b   1.000
_cell.length_c   1.000
_cell.angle_alpha   90.00
_cell.angle_beta   90.00
_cell.angle_gamma   90.00
#
_symmetry.space_group_name_H-M   'P 1'
#
loop_
_entity.id
_entity.type
_entity.pdbx_description
1 polymer ?
#
loop_
_entity_poly.entity_id
_entity_poly.type
_entity_poly.pdbx_seq_one_letter_code
_entity_poly.pdbx_strand_id
1 'polypeptide(L)' 'MENREDKLTWWQTLKSVGAAFFGVQSSTNHQQDFSKGKPIQFILVGLFAVVLFVMGLVLAVALIMPS' A
#
# COMPACT_ATOMS: atom_id res chain seq x y z
N MET A 1 25.90 22.88 9.17
CA MET A 1 25.05 22.28 8.11
C MET A 1 23.73 21.94 8.78
N GLU A 2 22.67 22.65 8.41
CA GLU A 2 21.31 22.54 8.98
C GLU A 2 20.86 21.08 8.99
N ASN A 3 20.52 20.55 10.16
CA ASN A 3 20.01 19.19 10.33
C ASN A 3 18.53 19.20 9.89
N ARG A 4 18.28 18.99 8.59
CA ARG A 4 16.91 18.86 8.09
C ARG A 4 16.38 17.49 8.48
N GLU A 5 15.67 17.43 9.59
CA GLU A 5 14.60 16.46 9.76
C GLU A 5 13.50 16.76 8.73
N ASP A 6 13.74 16.39 7.47
CA ASP A 6 12.71 16.38 6.43
C ASP A 6 11.73 15.24 6.78
N LYS A 7 10.80 15.55 7.70
CA LYS A 7 9.62 14.73 7.95
C LYS A 7 9.01 14.46 6.59
N LEU A 8 8.94 13.18 6.21
CA LEU A 8 8.33 12.75 4.97
C LEU A 8 7.03 13.53 4.80
N THR A 9 7.00 14.38 3.77
CA THR A 9 5.84 15.22 3.54
C THR A 9 4.66 14.27 3.35
N TRP A 10 3.47 14.59 3.86
CA TRP A 10 2.27 13.74 3.68
C TRP A 10 2.08 13.27 2.23
N TRP A 11 2.51 14.09 1.29
CA TRP A 11 2.54 13.82 -0.14
C TRP A 11 3.53 12.72 -0.59
N GLN A 12 4.70 12.67 0.03
CA GLN A 12 5.69 11.62 -0.20
C GLN A 12 5.20 10.28 0.34
N THR A 13 4.53 10.27 1.50
CA THR A 13 3.92 9.05 2.06
C THR A 13 2.82 8.51 1.16
N LEU A 14 1.91 9.37 0.67
CA LEU A 14 0.86 8.99 -0.29
C LEU A 14 1.45 8.40 -1.59
N LYS A 15 2.48 9.05 -2.14
CA LYS A 15 3.18 8.55 -3.34
C LYS A 15 3.86 7.21 -3.10
N SER A 16 4.46 7.02 -1.92
CA SER A 16 5.11 5.76 -1.54
C SER A 16 4.09 4.62 -1.40
N VAL A 17 2.95 4.87 -0.77
CA VAL A 17 1.85 3.89 -0.64
C VAL A 17 1.25 3.56 -2.00
N GLY A 18 1.04 4.56 -2.86
CA GLY A 18 0.59 4.35 -4.24
C GLY A 18 1.57 3.52 -5.06
N ALA A 19 2.88 3.84 -4.99
CA ALA A 19 3.90 3.07 -5.70
C ALA A 19 3.98 1.61 -5.23
N ALA A 20 3.81 1.35 -3.94
CA ALA A 20 3.69 0.00 -3.38
C ALA A 20 2.44 -0.73 -3.87
N PHE A 21 1.31 -0.04 -3.93
CA PHE A 21 0.05 -0.62 -4.41
C PHE A 21 0.12 -1.01 -5.90
N PHE A 22 0.78 -0.20 -6.72
CA PHE A 22 1.00 -0.49 -8.14
C PHE A 22 2.19 -1.43 -8.41
N GLY A 23 2.89 -1.91 -7.37
CA GLY A 23 4.04 -2.80 -7.51
C GLY A 23 5.30 -2.15 -8.10
N VAL A 24 5.32 -0.81 -8.22
CA VAL A 24 6.47 -0.02 -8.70
C VAL A 24 7.33 0.51 -7.55
N GLN A 25 7.19 -0.08 -6.35
CA GLN A 25 8.00 0.25 -5.18
C GLN A 25 9.47 -0.13 -5.42
N SER A 26 10.34 0.87 -5.32
CA SER A 26 11.78 0.73 -5.52
C SER A 26 12.40 -0.29 -4.54
N SER A 27 13.42 -1.02 -5.01
CA SER A 27 14.15 -2.05 -4.27
C SER A 27 14.78 -1.54 -2.97
N THR A 28 15.02 -0.23 -2.83
CA THR A 28 15.48 0.39 -1.58
C THR A 28 14.45 0.28 -0.44
N ASN A 29 13.16 0.49 -0.73
CA ASN A 29 12.11 0.33 0.28
C ASN A 29 11.92 -1.16 0.60
N HIS A 30 11.98 -2.02 -0.41
CA HIS A 30 11.90 -3.47 -0.24
C HIS A 30 13.06 -4.00 0.63
N GLN A 31 14.31 -3.63 0.35
CA GLN A 31 15.45 -4.09 1.17
C GLN A 31 15.37 -3.62 2.63
N GLN A 32 14.82 -2.42 2.87
CA GLN A 32 14.63 -1.90 4.22
C GLN A 32 13.49 -2.63 4.95
N ASP A 33 12.37 -2.90 4.27
CA ASP A 33 11.24 -3.62 4.83
C ASP A 33 11.53 -5.13 4.99
N PHE A 34 12.41 -5.72 4.17
CA PHE A 34 12.86 -7.12 4.31
C PHE A 34 13.98 -7.29 5.34
N SER A 35 14.81 -6.27 5.57
CA SER A 35 15.86 -6.31 6.60
C SER A 35 15.35 -5.99 8.00
N LYS A 36 14.22 -5.27 8.13
CA LYS A 36 13.67 -4.82 9.42
C LYS A 36 12.23 -5.23 9.71
N GLY A 37 11.42 -5.53 8.69
CA GLY A 37 10.01 -5.85 8.82
C GLY A 37 9.75 -7.36 8.91
N LYS A 38 8.70 -7.74 9.65
CA LYS A 38 8.30 -9.15 9.76
C LYS A 38 7.48 -9.55 8.53
N PRO A 39 7.77 -10.69 7.87
CA PRO A 39 7.00 -11.19 6.72
C PRO A 39 5.48 -11.22 6.94
N ILE A 40 5.04 -11.44 8.18
CA ILE A 40 3.63 -11.43 8.58
C ILE A 40 2.91 -10.11 8.26
N GLN A 41 3.60 -8.97 8.31
CA GLN A 41 2.99 -7.66 8.06
C GLN A 41 2.58 -7.50 6.59
N PHE A 42 3.42 -7.99 5.67
CA PHE A 42 3.11 -7.98 4.25
C PHE A 42 1.95 -8.89 3.91
N ILE A 43 1.88 -10.07 4.53
CA ILE A 43 0.77 -11.02 4.34
C ILE A 43 -0.55 -10.38 4.80
N LEU A 44 -0.56 -9.73 5.96
CA LEU A 44 -1.75 -9.05 6.49
C LEU A 44 -2.21 -7.90 5.60
N VAL A 45 -1.28 -7.07 5.11
CA VAL A 45 -1.59 -5.96 4.19
C VAL A 45 -2.12 -6.48 2.86
N GLY A 46 -1.48 -7.51 2.30
CA GLY A 46 -1.93 -8.14 1.06
C GLY A 46 -3.31 -8.77 1.20
N LEU A 47 -3.56 -9.49 2.29
CA LEU A 47 -4.87 -10.08 2.58
C LEU A 47 -5.96 -9.00 2.72
N PHE A 48 -5.65 -7.92 3.43
CA PHE A 48 -6.57 -6.78 3.57
C PHE A 48 -6.89 -6.15 2.21
N ALA A 49 -5.88 -5.96 1.35
CA ALA A 49 -6.08 -5.42 0.00
C ALA A 49 -6.96 -6.34 -0.87
N VAL A 50 -6.77 -7.66 -0.79
CA VAL A 50 -7.61 -8.65 -1.50
C VAL A 50 -9.06 -8.59 -1.02
N VAL A 51 -9.27 -8.51 0.30
CA VAL A 51 -10.63 -8.40 0.88
C VAL A 51 -11.32 -7.13 0.39
N LEU A 52 -10.62 -5.99 0.42
CA LEU A 52 -11.15 -4.72 -0.13
C LEU A 52 -11.50 -4.83 -1.61
N PHE A 53 -10.63 -5.45 -2.41
CA PHE A 53 -10.86 -5.64 -3.84
C PHE A 53 -12.12 -6.47 -4.12
N VAL A 54 -12.28 -7.61 -3.43
CA VAL A 54 -13.47 -8.46 -3.57
C VAL A 54 -14.74 -7.72 -3.18
N MET A 55 -14.73 -6.99 -2.05
CA MET A 55 -15.88 -6.17 -1.66
C MET A 55 -16.21 -5.10 -2.72
N GLY A 56 -15.19 -4.47 -3.30
CA GLY A 56 -15.37 -3.52 -4.40
C GLY A 56 -16.04 -4.16 -5.62
N LEU A 57 -15.64 -5.37 -6.00
CA LEU A 57 -16.27 -6.13 -7.08
C LEU A 57 -17.73 -6.48 -6.76
N VAL A 58 -18.01 -6.97 -5.56
CA VAL A 58 -19.38 -7.29 -5.12
C VAL A 58 -20.26 -6.05 -5.16
N LEU A 59 -19.78 -4.92 -4.65
CA LEU A 59 -20.52 -3.65 -4.68
C LEU A 59 -20.74 -3.18 -6.10
N ALA A 60 -19.73 -3.25 -6.97
CA ALA A 60 -19.86 -2.87 -8.37
C ALA A 60 -20.94 -3.71 -9.08
N VAL A 61 -20.93 -5.03 -8.86
CA VAL A 61 -21.96 -5.94 -9.41
C VAL A 61 -23.34 -5.60 -8.83
N ALA A 62 -23.44 -5.37 -7.52
CA ALA A 62 -24.69 -5.05 -6.86
C ALA A 62 -25.30 -3.71 -7.34
N LEU A 63 -24.46 -2.73 -7.69
CA LEU A 63 -24.90 -1.44 -8.23
C LEU A 63 -25.37 -1.53 -9.68
N ILE A 64 -24.82 -2.47 -10.46
CA ILE A 64 -25.12 -2.62 -11.89
C ILE A 64 -26.27 -3.62 -12.10
N MET A 65 -26.45 -4.58 -11.19
CA MET A 65 -27.53 -5.57 -11.27
C MET A 65 -28.87 -4.84 -11.10
N PRO A 66 -29.74 -4.83 -12.12
CA PRO A 66 -31.10 -4.34 -11.94
C PRO A 66 -31.85 -5.30 -11.01
N SER A 67 -32.54 -4.73 -10.04
CA SER A 67 -33.40 -5.46 -9.09
C SER A 67 -34.54 -6.18 -9.77
#